data_AF-A0A445B4F9-F1
#
_entry.id   AF-A0A445B4F9-F1
#
_cell.length_a   1.000
_cell.length_b   1.000
_cell.length_c   1.000
_cell.angle_alpha   90.00
_cell.angle_beta   90.00
_cell.angle_gamma   90.00
#
_symmetry.space_group_name_H-M   'P 1'
#
loop_
_entity.id
_entity.type
_entity.pdbx_description
1 polymer ?
#
loop_
_entity_poly.entity_id
_entity_poly.type
_entity_poly.pdbx_seq_one_letter_code
_entity_poly.pdbx_strand_id
1 'polypeptide(L)' 'MVINMEWGNFRSSHLPLTEYDVAVDAESLNPGEQIFEKLISGMYLGDIVRIALLKMAEEADFFGDTVPLKLRVAFILRN' A
#
# COMPACT_ATOMS: atom_id res chain seq x y z
N MET A 1 -34.07 6.67 6.90
CA MET A 1 -33.06 7.51 6.24
C MET A 1 -31.82 6.65 6.04
N VAL A 2 -31.31 6.56 4.81
CA VAL A 2 -30.07 5.85 4.49
C VAL A 2 -28.93 6.85 4.53
N ILE A 3 -27.81 6.50 5.16
CA ILE A 3 -26.60 7.33 5.22
C ILE A 3 -25.49 6.60 4.48
N ASN A 4 -24.91 7.27 3.50
CA ASN A 4 -23.65 6.85 2.90
C ASN A 4 -22.50 7.47 3.69
N MET A 5 -21.62 6.62 4.23
CA MET A 5 -20.54 7.08 5.10
C MET A 5 -19.30 7.52 4.33
N GLU A 6 -19.08 7.04 3.10
CA GLU A 6 -17.83 7.25 2.34
C GLU A 6 -16.58 7.07 3.23
N TRP A 7 -16.62 6.07 4.11
CA TRP A 7 -15.68 5.92 5.23
C TRP A 7 -14.26 5.53 4.81
N GLY A 8 -14.02 5.31 3.52
CA GLY A 8 -12.68 5.06 2.98
C GLY A 8 -11.73 6.21 3.29
N ASN A 9 -12.25 7.44 3.46
CA ASN A 9 -11.47 8.61 3.84
C ASN A 9 -11.31 8.80 5.36
N PHE A 10 -11.72 7.83 6.18
CA PHE A 10 -11.52 7.90 7.62
C PHE A 10 -10.02 8.04 7.96
N ARG A 11 -9.71 8.99 8.85
CA ARG A 11 -8.35 9.27 9.32
C ARG A 11 -8.35 9.39 10.84
N SER A 12 -7.37 8.75 11.47
CA SER A 12 -7.13 8.83 12.91
C SER A 12 -5.66 8.60 13.20
N SER A 13 -5.12 9.28 14.21
CA SER A 13 -3.78 8.99 14.74
C SER A 13 -3.66 7.60 15.37
N HIS A 14 -4.78 6.91 15.58
CA HIS A 14 -4.84 5.54 16.07
C HIS A 14 -4.81 4.48 14.96
N LEU A 15 -4.84 4.89 13.69
CA LEU A 15 -4.64 3.93 12.60
C LEU A 15 -3.18 3.41 12.65
N PRO A 16 -2.96 2.10 12.56
CA PRO A 16 -1.63 1.50 12.67
C PRO A 16 -0.85 1.64 11.35
N LEU A 17 -0.62 2.88 10.90
CA LEU A 17 0.10 3.16 9.66
C LEU A 17 1.57 2.73 9.78
N THR A 18 2.00 1.87 8.86
CA THR A 18 3.39 1.47 8.69
C THR A 18 4.07 2.33 7.63
N GLU A 19 5.39 2.21 7.52
CA GLU A 19 6.15 2.83 6.42
C GLU A 19 5.69 2.34 5.02
N TYR A 20 5.17 1.11 4.94
CA TYR A 20 4.66 0.55 3.69
C TYR A 20 3.36 1.23 3.27
N ASP A 21 2.46 1.48 4.22
CA ASP A 21 1.20 2.18 3.96
C ASP A 21 1.46 3.63 3.52
N VAL A 22 2.45 4.29 4.14
CA VAL A 22 2.88 5.65 3.76
C VAL A 22 3.46 5.67 2.35
N ALA A 23 4.26 4.65 1.98
CA ALA A 23 4.81 4.54 0.63
C ALA A 23 3.70 4.32 -0.42
N VAL A 24 2.72 3.45 -0.15
CA VAL A 24 1.56 3.24 -1.02
C VAL A 24 0.74 4.52 -1.17
N ASP A 25 0.49 5.26 -0.09
CA ASP A 25 -0.24 6.53 -0.15
C ASP A 25 0.49 7.56 -1.02
N ALA A 26 1.81 7.69 -0.84
CA ALA A 26 2.63 8.64 -1.58
C ALA A 26 2.68 8.36 -3.10
N GLU A 27 2.63 7.09 -3.51
CA GLU A 27 2.63 6.66 -4.92
C GLU A 27 1.22 6.57 -5.53
N SER A 28 0.16 6.71 -4.72
CA SER A 28 -1.22 6.61 -5.19
C SER A 28 -1.64 7.80 -6.05
N LEU A 29 -2.76 7.64 -6.77
CA LEU A 29 -3.36 8.72 -7.58
C LEU A 29 -3.83 9.92 -6.74
N ASN A 30 -4.16 9.67 -5.47
CA ASN A 30 -4.70 10.64 -4.53
C ASN A 30 -3.95 10.58 -3.19
N PRO A 31 -2.68 11.03 -3.14
CA PRO A 31 -1.91 11.03 -1.90
C PRO A 31 -2.60 11.86 -0.84
N GLY A 32 -2.68 11.35 0.38
CA GLY A 32 -3.35 12.07 1.45
C GLY A 32 -4.87 11.85 1.49
N GLU A 33 -5.44 11.01 0.65
CA GLU A 33 -6.87 10.68 0.66
C GLU A 33 -7.10 9.17 0.79
N GLN A 34 -8.33 8.77 1.12
CA GLN A 34 -8.76 7.37 1.14
C GLN A 34 -7.86 6.48 2.02
N ILE A 35 -7.33 7.01 3.13
CA ILE A 35 -6.35 6.28 3.96
C ILE A 35 -6.91 4.97 4.49
N PHE A 36 -8.14 4.98 5.01
CA PHE A 36 -8.72 3.76 5.51
C PHE A 36 -8.95 2.73 4.40
N GLU A 37 -9.39 3.17 3.22
CA GLU A 37 -9.51 2.32 2.03
C GLU A 37 -8.16 1.75 1.57
N LYS A 38 -7.09 2.55 1.63
CA LYS A 38 -5.72 2.11 1.32
C LYS A 38 -5.21 1.03 2.26
N LEU A 39 -5.63 1.07 3.53
CA LEU A 39 -5.25 0.05 4.50
C LEU A 39 -5.97 -1.29 4.32
N ILE A 40 -7.21 -1.29 3.82
CA ILE A 40 -8.07 -2.49 3.89
C ILE A 40 -8.49 -3.04 2.53
N SER A 41 -8.49 -2.23 1.48
CA SER A 41 -9.10 -2.63 0.21
C SER A 41 -8.14 -3.46 -0.64
N GLY A 42 -8.71 -4.41 -1.38
CA GLY A 42 -7.93 -5.31 -2.24
C GLY A 42 -7.10 -4.62 -3.32
N MET A 43 -7.42 -3.36 -3.64
CA MET A 43 -6.62 -2.55 -4.58
C MET A 43 -5.18 -2.32 -4.08
N TYR A 44 -4.99 -2.14 -2.76
CA TYR A 44 -3.72 -1.71 -2.19
C TYR A 44 -2.99 -2.79 -1.40
N LEU A 45 -3.70 -3.82 -0.90
CA LEU A 45 -3.09 -4.92 -0.13
C LEU A 45 -1.96 -5.61 -0.89
N GLY A 46 -2.09 -5.77 -2.21
CA GLY A 46 -1.03 -6.35 -3.04
C GLY A 46 0.24 -5.50 -3.07
N ASP A 47 0.11 -4.18 -3.18
CA ASP A 47 1.24 -3.26 -3.21
C ASP A 47 1.89 -3.10 -1.83
N ILE A 48 1.11 -3.10 -0.74
CA ILE A 48 1.65 -3.12 0.63
C ILE A 48 2.58 -4.34 0.80
N VAL A 49 2.12 -5.53 0.41
CA VAL A 49 2.92 -6.76 0.46
C VAL A 49 4.13 -6.67 -0.49
N ARG A 50 3.96 -6.12 -1.69
CA ARG A 50 5.04 -5.94 -2.67
C ARG A 50 6.17 -5.09 -2.09
N ILE A 51 5.85 -3.96 -1.45
CA ILE A 51 6.84 -3.05 -0.87
C ILE A 51 7.55 -3.73 0.31
N ALA A 52 6.81 -4.43 1.18
CA ALA A 52 7.41 -5.18 2.28
C ALA A 52 8.39 -6.26 1.78
N LEU A 53 8.00 -7.02 0.74
CA LEU A 53 8.87 -8.01 0.10
C LEU A 53 10.08 -7.36 -0.58
N LEU A 54 9.90 -6.21 -1.23
CA LEU A 54 11.00 -5.49 -1.88
C LEU A 54 12.04 -5.04 -0.86
N LYS A 55 11.60 -4.50 0.27
CA LYS A 55 12.49 -4.11 1.37
C LYS A 55 13.27 -5.32 1.92
N MET A 56 12.59 -6.44 2.19
CA MET A 56 13.25 -7.67 2.64
C MET A 56 14.24 -8.22 1.60
N ALA A 57 13.93 -8.10 0.31
CA ALA A 57 14.83 -8.50 -0.77
C ALA A 57 16.12 -7.67 -0.79
N GLU A 58 16.02 -6.36 -0.54
CA GLU A 58 17.14 -5.43 -0.59
C GLU A 58 17.99 -5.42 0.69
N GLU A 59 17.38 -5.63 1.84
CA GLU A 59 18.04 -5.47 3.15
C GLU A 59 18.40 -6.79 3.82
N ALA A 60 17.70 -7.88 3.50
CA ALA A 60 17.81 -9.14 4.23
C ALA A 60 18.11 -10.35 3.34
N ASP A 61 18.51 -10.12 2.08
CA ASP A 61 18.85 -11.17 1.12
C ASP A 61 17.71 -12.21 0.94
N PHE A 62 16.46 -11.77 1.10
CA PHE A 62 15.30 -12.67 1.18
C PHE A 62 15.10 -13.52 -0.10
N PHE A 63 15.56 -13.01 -1.24
CA PHE A 63 15.57 -13.73 -2.52
C PHE A 63 17.00 -14.09 -3.01
N GLY A 64 18.00 -14.03 -2.13
CA GLY A 64 19.42 -14.13 -2.49
C GLY A 64 19.93 -12.87 -3.19
N ASP A 65 21.10 -12.98 -3.83
CA ASP A 65 21.88 -11.86 -4.39
C ASP A 65 21.12 -10.99 -5.42
N THR A 66 19.96 -11.46 -5.91
CA THR A 66 19.18 -10.78 -6.94
C THR A 66 17.75 -10.48 -6.48
N VAL A 67 17.41 -9.19 -6.45
CA VAL A 67 16.03 -8.74 -6.28
C VAL A 67 15.22 -9.04 -7.56
N PRO A 68 14.11 -9.80 -7.49
CA PRO A 68 13.29 -10.06 -8.67
C PRO A 68 12.79 -8.76 -9.31
N LEU A 69 13.12 -8.52 -10.58
CA LEU A 69 12.79 -7.25 -11.26
C LEU A 69 11.28 -6.94 -11.24
N LYS A 70 10.43 -7.98 -11.29
CA LYS A 70 8.97 -7.82 -11.23
C LYS A 70 8.49 -7.24 -9.90
N LEU A 71 9.26 -7.38 -8.82
CA LEU A 71 8.93 -6.85 -7.50
C LEU A 71 9.11 -5.32 -7.42
N ARG A 72 9.92 -4.76 -8.33
CA ARG A 72 10.12 -3.31 -8.47
C ARG A 72 8.99 -2.62 -9.24
N VAL A 73 8.10 -3.38 -9.87
CA VAL A 73 6.99 -2.83 -10.66
C VAL A 73 5.79 -2.66 -9.75
N ALA A 74 5.41 -1.41 -9.48
CA ALA A 74 4.18 -1.09 -8.76
C ALA A 74 2.95 -1.63 -9.49
N PHE A 75 1.94 -2.04 -8.73
CA PHE A 75 0.68 -2.45 -9.34
C PHE A 75 -0.03 -1.24 -9.95
N ILE A 76 -0.46 -1.39 -11.19
CA ILE A 76 -1.30 -0.40 -11.87
C ILE A 76 -2.61 -1.10 -12.17
N LEU A 77 -3.67 -0.71 -11.46
CA LEU A 77 -5.02 -1.12 -11.84
C LEU A 77 -5.35 -0.48 -13.19
N ARG A 78 -5.35 -1.27 -14.25
CA ARG A 78 -5.83 -0.85 -15.57
C ARG A 78 -7.32 -1.19 -15.64
N ASN A 79 -8.15 -0.16 -15.75
CA ASN A 79 -9.57 -0.30 -16.09
C ASN A 79 -9.73 -0.46 -17.61
#